data_AF-A0A1I4ZNC3-F1
#
_entry.id   AF-A0A1I4ZNC3-F1
#
_cell.length_a   1.000
_cell.length_b   1.000
_cell.length_c   1.000
_cell.angle_alpha   90.00
_cell.angle_beta   90.00
_cell.angle_gamma   90.00
#
_symmetry.space_group_name_H-M   'P 1'
#
loop_
_entity.id
_entity.type
_entity.pdbx_description
1 polymer ?
#
loop_
_entity_poly.entity_id
_entity_poly.type
_entity_poly.pdbx_seq_one_letter_code
_entity_poly.pdbx_strand_id
1 'polypeptide(L)'
;MNYLQQPTASGMKLFTDLIGKRVTPGEHWHSSSNRTKFALRSILTPVSTLKLLNGLARTPRYLDILKKQPSLHCKLHRPYLSINFKHKQIVNALNEHYHLLFSQLEPAIISRIFDIHAYLLATIQGKNETFLIY
;
A
#
# COMPACT_ATOMS: atom_id res chain seq x y z
N MET A 1 -10.40 -16.16 3.22
CA MET A 1 -10.17 -16.73 1.88
C MET A 1 -8.73 -16.41 1.47
N ASN A 2 -7.83 -17.39 1.57
CA ASN A 2 -6.43 -17.27 1.19
C ASN A 2 -6.32 -17.20 -0.34
N TYR A 3 -6.10 -16.01 -0.88
CA TYR A 3 -5.48 -15.88 -2.19
C TYR A 3 -4.03 -15.49 -1.95
N LEU A 4 -3.13 -16.47 -1.95
CA LEU A 4 -1.73 -16.23 -2.27
C LEU A 4 -1.70 -15.76 -3.73
N GLN A 5 -1.99 -14.49 -3.96
CA GLN A 5 -1.86 -13.87 -5.26
C GLN A 5 -0.38 -13.84 -5.60
N GLN A 6 -0.01 -14.61 -6.61
CA GLN A 6 1.36 -14.63 -7.11
C GLN A 6 1.78 -13.20 -7.48
N PRO A 7 2.95 -12.75 -7.01
CA PRO A 7 3.46 -11.42 -7.35
C PRO A 7 3.47 -11.29 -8.86
N THR A 8 2.81 -10.26 -9.37
CA THR A 8 2.96 -9.93 -10.78
C THR A 8 4.39 -9.45 -10.93
N ALA A 9 5.30 -10.28 -11.44
CA ALA A 9 6.74 -10.01 -11.48
C ALA A 9 7.13 -8.71 -12.21
N SER A 10 6.17 -7.99 -12.78
CA SER A 10 6.33 -6.75 -13.52
C SER A 10 5.35 -5.66 -13.08
N GLY A 11 5.89 -4.51 -12.68
CA GLY A 11 5.16 -3.28 -12.38
C GLY A 11 4.42 -2.70 -13.58
N MET A 12 4.83 -3.03 -14.81
CA MET A 12 4.07 -2.70 -16.03
C MET A 12 2.74 -3.45 -16.07
N LYS A 13 2.72 -4.74 -15.70
CA LYS A 13 1.48 -5.51 -15.66
C LYS A 13 0.55 -4.94 -14.59
N LEU A 14 1.08 -4.66 -13.40
CA LEU A 14 0.34 -3.97 -12.35
C LEU A 14 -0.23 -2.62 -12.80
N PHE A 15 0.55 -1.80 -13.52
CA PHE A 15 0.08 -0.55 -14.11
C PHE A 15 -1.13 -0.77 -15.04
N THR A 16 -1.01 -1.71 -15.99
CA THR A 16 -2.09 -2.00 -16.94
C THR A 16 -3.33 -2.58 -16.27
N ASP A 17 -3.17 -3.38 -15.23
CA ASP A 17 -4.27 -3.98 -14.49
C ASP A 17 -5.04 -2.94 -13.66
N LEU A 18 -4.29 -1.99 -13.07
CA LEU A 18 -4.85 -0.86 -12.32
C LEU A 18 -5.60 0.12 -13.23
N ILE A 19 -5.05 0.45 -14.40
CA ILE A 19 -5.73 1.32 -15.37
C ILE A 19 -6.94 0.61 -16.00
N GLY A 20 -6.76 -0.64 -16.44
CA GLY A 20 -7.73 -1.44 -17.18
C GLY A 20 -8.86 -2.07 -16.35
N LYS A 21 -9.08 -1.62 -15.10
CA LYS A 21 -10.13 -2.12 -14.18
C LYS A 21 -10.04 -3.60 -13.80
N ARG A 22 -8.95 -4.30 -14.16
CA ARG A 22 -8.74 -5.70 -13.75
C ARG A 22 -8.48 -5.84 -12.26
N VAL A 23 -7.88 -4.81 -11.65
CA VAL A 23 -7.60 -4.73 -10.21
C VAL A 23 -8.17 -3.42 -9.65
N THR A 24 -9.06 -3.54 -8.65
CA THR A 24 -9.72 -2.41 -7.97
C THR A 24 -9.56 -2.57 -6.46
N PRO A 25 -8.40 -2.21 -5.90
CA PRO A 25 -8.06 -2.57 -4.52
C PRO A 25 -8.81 -1.74 -3.47
N GLY A 26 -9.49 -0.65 -3.85
CA GLY A 26 -10.38 0.09 -2.93
C GLY A 26 -11.20 1.17 -3.63
N GLU A 27 -12.07 1.84 -2.86
CA GLU A 27 -13.07 2.82 -3.34
C GLU A 27 -12.51 3.89 -4.29
N HIS A 28 -11.30 4.37 -4.00
CA HIS A 28 -10.67 5.40 -4.81
C HIS A 28 -10.34 4.92 -6.24
N TRP A 29 -10.20 3.61 -6.43
CA TRP A 29 -10.00 2.99 -7.73
C TRP A 29 -11.32 2.68 -8.44
N HIS A 30 -12.51 2.85 -7.85
CA HIS A 30 -13.77 2.73 -8.60
C HIS A 30 -14.01 3.97 -9.48
N SER A 31 -13.55 5.14 -9.04
CA SER A 31 -13.68 6.38 -9.80
C SER A 31 -12.81 6.40 -11.06
N SER A 32 -13.42 6.67 -12.21
CA SER A 32 -12.72 6.88 -13.49
C SER A 32 -11.79 8.10 -13.43
N SER A 33 -12.20 9.18 -12.77
CA SER A 33 -11.40 10.41 -12.62
C SER A 33 -10.07 10.13 -11.91
N ASN A 34 -10.08 9.38 -10.82
CA ASN A 34 -8.86 9.03 -10.07
C ASN A 34 -7.91 8.16 -10.89
N ARG A 35 -8.43 7.22 -11.69
CA ARG A 35 -7.63 6.42 -12.61
C ARG A 35 -6.98 7.26 -13.69
N THR A 36 -7.73 8.19 -14.28
CA THR A 36 -7.18 9.11 -15.30
C THR A 36 -6.09 9.99 -14.70
N LYS A 37 -6.28 10.53 -13.49
CA LYS A 37 -5.23 11.28 -12.77
C LYS A 37 -3.97 10.44 -12.56
N PHE A 38 -4.13 9.17 -12.18
CA PHE A 38 -3.01 8.24 -12.05
C PHE A 38 -2.32 7.98 -13.39
N ALA A 39 -3.08 7.74 -14.46
CA ALA A 39 -2.53 7.49 -15.80
C ALA A 39 -1.72 8.71 -16.29
N LEU A 40 -2.30 9.91 -16.19
CA LEU A 40 -1.64 11.17 -16.57
C LEU A 40 -0.35 11.40 -15.78
N ARG A 41 -0.40 11.21 -14.44
CA ARG A 41 0.81 11.34 -13.60
C ARG A 41 1.88 10.31 -14.00
N SER A 42 1.46 9.12 -14.38
CA SER A 42 2.36 8.05 -14.82
C SER A 42 3.03 8.40 -16.15
N ILE A 43 2.33 9.06 -17.07
CA ILE A 43 2.91 9.58 -18.31
C ILE A 43 3.93 10.70 -18.03
N LEU A 44 3.67 11.56 -17.05
CA LEU A 44 4.60 12.64 -16.67
C LEU A 44 5.85 12.13 -15.94
N THR A 45 5.75 11.01 -15.22
CA THR A 45 6.86 10.47 -14.39
C THR A 45 7.07 8.96 -14.56
N PRO A 46 7.24 8.47 -15.80
CA PRO A 46 7.10 7.05 -16.13
C PRO A 46 8.13 6.18 -15.41
N VAL A 47 9.39 6.63 -15.38
CA VAL A 47 10.49 5.89 -14.72
C VAL A 47 10.22 5.74 -13.22
N SER A 48 9.79 6.81 -12.55
CA SER A 48 9.55 6.77 -11.11
C SER A 48 8.33 5.92 -10.75
N THR A 49 7.25 6.06 -11.53
CA THR A 49 6.05 5.25 -11.35
C THR A 49 6.33 3.77 -11.57
N LEU A 50 7.03 3.40 -12.64
CA LEU A 50 7.37 2.00 -12.88
C LEU A 50 8.30 1.44 -11.81
N LYS A 51 9.23 2.23 -11.28
CA LYS A 51 10.12 1.79 -10.19
C LYS A 51 9.33 1.53 -8.90
N LEU A 52 8.35 2.38 -8.58
CA LEU A 52 7.42 2.18 -7.47
C LEU A 52 6.56 0.93 -7.67
N LEU A 53 5.91 0.81 -8.83
CA LEU A 53 5.04 -0.32 -9.12
C LEU A 53 5.79 -1.65 -9.19
N ASN A 54 7.04 -1.65 -9.68
CA ASN A 54 7.89 -2.83 -9.65
C ASN A 54 8.23 -3.25 -8.21
N GLY A 55 8.52 -2.30 -7.32
CA GLY A 55 8.75 -2.61 -5.91
C GLY A 55 7.51 -3.21 -5.24
N LEU A 56 6.36 -2.57 -5.45
CA LEU A 56 5.08 -3.06 -4.94
C LEU A 56 4.73 -4.44 -5.49
N ALA A 57 4.86 -4.66 -6.80
CA ALA A 57 4.46 -5.91 -7.43
C ALA A 57 5.34 -7.10 -7.02
N ARG A 58 6.57 -6.84 -6.56
CA ARG A 58 7.48 -7.83 -5.95
C ARG A 58 7.19 -8.07 -4.46
N THR A 59 6.43 -7.18 -3.82
CA THR A 59 6.11 -7.30 -2.41
C THR A 59 5.00 -8.33 -2.20
N PRO A 60 5.12 -9.25 -1.23
CA PRO A 60 4.03 -10.13 -0.84
C PRO A 60 2.79 -9.31 -0.46
N ARG A 61 1.59 -9.79 -0.81
CA ARG A 61 0.32 -9.13 -0.44
C ARG A 61 0.15 -7.70 -0.96
N TYR A 62 0.69 -7.40 -2.15
CA TYR A 62 0.62 -6.06 -2.75
C TYR A 62 -0.81 -5.51 -2.90
N LEU A 63 -1.83 -6.36 -3.10
CA LEU A 63 -3.23 -5.90 -3.13
C LEU A 63 -3.72 -5.43 -1.77
N ASP A 64 -3.33 -6.09 -0.68
CA ASP A 64 -3.71 -5.69 0.68
C ASP A 64 -3.08 -4.32 1.01
N ILE A 65 -1.84 -4.10 0.56
CA ILE A 65 -1.16 -2.79 0.64
C ILE A 65 -1.96 -1.73 -0.12
N LEU A 66 -2.33 -2.01 -1.38
CA LEU A 66 -3.09 -1.08 -2.20
C LEU A 66 -4.49 -0.80 -1.65
N LYS A 67 -5.08 -1.76 -0.94
CA LYS A 67 -6.40 -1.65 -0.30
C LYS A 67 -6.34 -0.76 0.94
N LYS A 68 -5.39 -1.00 1.85
CA LYS A 68 -5.17 -0.15 3.03
C LYS A 68 -4.68 1.24 2.66
N GLN A 69 -3.97 1.37 1.53
CA GLN A 69 -3.42 2.63 1.07
C GLN A 69 -4.06 3.06 -0.26
N PRO A 70 -5.35 3.43 -0.26
CA PRO A 70 -6.06 3.72 -1.48
C PRO A 70 -5.49 4.95 -2.19
N SER A 71 -4.81 5.87 -1.47
CA SER A 71 -4.22 7.09 -2.02
C SER A 71 -2.86 6.92 -2.69
N LEU A 72 -2.28 5.71 -2.71
CA LEU A 72 -0.93 5.42 -3.24
C LEU A 72 -0.74 5.89 -4.69
N HIS A 73 -1.82 5.95 -5.48
CA HIS A 73 -1.83 6.41 -6.87
C HIS A 73 -1.75 7.93 -7.03
N CYS A 74 -2.29 8.70 -6.08
CA CYS A 74 -2.38 10.16 -6.17
C CYS A 74 -1.37 10.88 -5.28
N LYS A 75 -1.04 10.33 -4.11
CA LYS A 75 -0.19 10.98 -3.10
C LYS A 75 0.90 10.00 -2.65
N LEU A 76 2.14 10.34 -2.98
CA LEU A 76 3.34 9.64 -2.49
C LEU A 76 3.81 10.18 -1.13
N HIS A 77 3.41 11.41 -0.78
CA HIS A 77 3.74 12.01 0.51
C HIS A 77 3.08 11.25 1.66
N ARG A 78 3.83 10.98 2.72
CA ARG A 78 3.37 10.32 3.95
C ARG A 78 3.88 11.11 5.16
N PRO A 79 3.14 11.15 6.28
CA PRO A 79 3.57 11.90 7.47
C PRO A 79 4.95 11.47 8.01
N TYR A 80 5.32 10.21 7.79
CA TYR A 80 6.61 9.65 8.20
C TYR A 80 7.76 9.93 7.21
N LEU A 81 7.50 10.52 6.05
CA LEU A 81 8.54 10.85 5.07
C LEU A 81 9.00 12.30 5.26
N SER A 82 10.31 12.52 5.13
CA SER A 82 10.87 13.87 5.20
C SER A 82 10.36 14.74 4.04
N ILE A 83 9.99 15.98 4.33
CA ILE A 83 9.57 17.00 3.35
C ILE A 83 10.68 17.26 2.33
N ASN A 84 11.95 17.07 2.72
CA ASN A 84 13.13 17.31 1.88
C ASN A 84 13.43 16.15 0.92
N PHE A 85 12.66 15.06 0.94
CA PHE A 85 12.89 13.94 0.04
C PHE A 85 12.49 14.26 -1.40
N LYS A 86 13.43 14.01 -2.32
CA LYS A 86 13.15 13.98 -3.76
C LYS A 86 12.29 12.76 -4.08
N HIS A 87 11.57 12.82 -5.21
CA HIS A 87 10.67 11.74 -5.64
C HIS A 87 11.34 10.35 -5.68
N LYS A 88 12.61 10.26 -6.10
CA LYS A 88 13.38 9.01 -6.08
C LYS A 88 13.62 8.47 -4.66
N GLN A 89 13.90 9.36 -3.70
CA GLN A 89 14.11 9.00 -2.29
C GLN A 89 12.79 8.55 -1.65
N ILE A 90 11.67 9.19 -1.99
CA ILE A 90 10.35 8.75 -1.54
C ILE A 90 10.06 7.33 -2.02
N VAL A 91 10.27 7.04 -3.31
CA VAL A 91 10.05 5.69 -3.86
C VAL A 91 10.97 4.67 -3.19
N ASN A 92 12.24 5.02 -2.94
CA ASN A 92 13.17 4.13 -2.26
C ASN A 92 12.74 3.86 -0.81
N ALA A 93 12.39 4.90 -0.05
CA ALA A 93 11.93 4.78 1.32
C ALA A 93 10.65 3.94 1.42
N LEU A 94 9.74 4.06 0.45
CA LEU A 94 8.54 3.21 0.38
C LEU A 94 8.89 1.74 0.13
N ASN A 95 9.79 1.46 -0.80
CA ASN A 95 10.24 0.09 -1.07
C ASN A 95 10.95 -0.51 0.16
N GLU A 96 11.84 0.24 0.79
CA GLU A 96 12.53 -0.16 2.03
C GLU A 96 11.55 -0.39 3.17
N HIS A 97 10.55 0.48 3.35
CA HIS A 97 9.54 0.32 4.39
C HIS A 97 8.82 -1.02 4.27
N TYR A 98 8.34 -1.39 3.09
CA TYR A 98 7.68 -2.67 2.90
C TYR A 98 8.67 -3.83 3.01
N HIS A 99 9.88 -3.70 2.46
CA HIS A 99 10.91 -4.73 2.62
C HIS A 99 11.22 -5.01 4.11
N LEU A 100 11.40 -3.98 4.92
CA LEU A 100 11.59 -4.10 6.37
C LEU A 100 10.37 -4.70 7.06
N LEU A 101 9.16 -4.23 6.71
CA LEU A 101 7.92 -4.73 7.30
C LEU A 101 7.76 -6.24 7.08
N PHE A 102 8.00 -6.73 5.86
CA PHE A 102 7.85 -8.14 5.53
C PHE A 102 9.05 -9.01 5.95
N SER A 103 10.24 -8.43 6.16
CA SER A 103 11.43 -9.18 6.60
C SER A 103 11.56 -9.27 8.12
N GLN A 104 11.10 -8.26 8.86
CA GLN A 104 11.32 -8.17 10.31
C GLN A 104 10.12 -8.60 11.15
N LEU A 105 8.88 -8.51 10.62
CA LEU A 105 7.69 -8.88 11.38
C LEU A 105 7.26 -10.31 11.12
N GLU A 106 6.72 -10.94 12.15
CA GLU A 106 6.11 -12.26 12.05
C GLU A 106 4.88 -12.23 11.13
N PRO A 107 4.65 -13.26 10.28
CA PRO A 107 3.50 -13.33 9.38
C PRO A 107 2.14 -13.15 10.06
N ALA A 108 2.00 -13.57 11.33
CA ALA A 108 0.78 -13.38 12.12
C ALA A 108 0.50 -11.89 12.41
N ILE A 109 1.54 -11.11 12.70
CA ILE A 109 1.42 -9.66 12.92
C ILE A 109 1.14 -8.95 11.60
N ILE A 110 1.82 -9.33 10.52
CA ILE A 110 1.57 -8.78 9.17
C ILE A 110 0.11 -9.03 8.75
N SER A 111 -0.42 -10.22 9.04
CA SER A 111 -1.83 -10.55 8.80
C SER A 111 -2.76 -9.60 9.54
N ARG A 112 -2.47 -9.29 10.81
CA ARG A 112 -3.24 -8.35 11.63
C ARG A 112 -3.15 -6.90 11.14
N ILE A 113 -1.96 -6.41 10.74
CA ILE A 113 -1.77 -5.04 10.23
C ILE A 113 -2.63 -4.77 8.99
N PHE A 114 -2.72 -5.75 8.10
CA PHE A 114 -3.48 -5.64 6.85
C PHE A 114 -4.92 -6.14 6.97
N ASP A 115 -5.38 -6.52 8.17
CA ASP A 115 -6.76 -6.89 8.40
C ASP A 115 -7.70 -5.69 8.23
N ILE A 116 -8.92 -5.97 7.80
CA ILE A 116 -10.01 -5.02 7.68
C ILE A 116 -10.59 -4.73 9.07
N HIS A 117 -10.55 -5.70 9.98
CA HIS A 117 -11.06 -5.57 11.34
C HIS A 117 -10.12 -4.75 12.23
N ALA A 118 -10.70 -4.04 13.20
CA ALA A 118 -9.95 -3.27 14.18
C ALA A 118 -9.14 -4.23 15.08
N TYR A 119 -7.91 -3.85 15.40
CA TYR A 119 -6.97 -4.73 16.09
C TYR A 119 -6.83 -4.29 17.54
N LEU A 120 -7.28 -5.11 18.49
CA LEU A 120 -7.15 -4.79 19.92
C LEU A 120 -5.66 -4.65 20.28
N LEU A 121 -5.23 -3.40 20.50
CA LEU A 121 -3.87 -3.01 20.88
C LEU A 121 -3.64 -3.21 22.37
N ALA A 122 -4.61 -2.80 23.19
CA ALA A 122 -4.49 -2.88 24.64
C ALA A 122 -5.86 -2.94 25.32
N THR A 123 -5.91 -3.65 26.43
CA THR A 123 -7.01 -3.59 27.39
C THR A 123 -6.52 -2.82 28.61
N ILE A 124 -7.10 -1.66 28.88
CA ILE A 124 -6.79 -0.86 30.05
C ILE A 124 -7.85 -1.15 31.11
N GLN A 125 -7.46 -1.84 32.18
CA GLN A 125 -8.32 -1.98 33.36
C GLN A 125 -8.20 -0.74 34.23
N GLY A 126 -9.28 0.02 34.31
CA GLY A 126 -9.47 1.07 35.30
C GLY A 126 -10.07 0.53 36.60
N LYS A 127 -10.20 1.40 37.60
CA LYS A 127 -10.73 1.05 38.93
C LYS A 127 -12.18 0.55 38.89
N ASN A 128 -12.99 1.07 37.96
CA ASN A 128 -14.42 0.75 37.84
C ASN A 128 -14.82 0.19 36.47
N GLU A 129 -13.98 0.35 35.44
CA GLU A 129 -14.33 0.03 34.05
C GLU A 129 -13.11 -0.49 33.28
N THR A 130 -13.36 -1.25 32.22
CA THR A 130 -12.32 -1.75 31.30
C THR A 130 -12.46 -1.08 29.95
N PHE A 131 -11.38 -0.46 29.47
CA PHE A 131 -11.31 0.19 28.17
C PHE A 131 -10.56 -0.68 27.17
N LEU A 132 -11.14 -0.88 26.00
CA LEU A 132 -10.54 -1.63 24.90
C LEU A 132 -10.03 -0.63 23.86
N ILE A 133 -8.72 -0.62 23.64
CA ILE A 133 -8.07 0.20 22.61
C ILE A 133 -7.86 -0.68 21.39
N TYR A 134 -8.50 -0.32 20.29
CA TYR A 134 -8.40 -0.99 18.99
C TYR A 134 -7.66 -0.15 17.94
#